data_AF-A0A843GNJ6-F1
#
_entry.id   AF-A0A843GNJ6-F1
#
_cell.length_a   1.000
_cell.length_b   1.000
_cell.length_c   1.000
_cell.angle_alpha   90.00
_cell.angle_beta   90.00
_cell.angle_gamma   90.00
#
_symmetry.space_group_name_H-M   'P 1'
#
loop_
_entity.id
_entity.type
_entity.pdbx_description
1 polymer ?
#
loop_
_entity_poly.entity_id
_entity_poly.type
_entity_poly.pdbx_seq_one_letter_code
_entity_poly.pdbx_strand_id
1 'polypeptide(L)'
;MNEMRSAARDKTIELLMSRLETLDAIQFGDGSFAVLQMVDGQEIWTEISVKSKSWKPTKVSDAFDPEKAAKDWQTEKAMKAEEKATKAKEKEKKIARDAERRAKEKEA
;
A
#
# COMPACT_ATOMS: atom_id res chain seq x y z
N MET A 1 6.34 28.97 0.89
CA MET A 1 5.32 27.89 1.00
C MET A 1 5.96 26.51 1.16
N ASN A 2 7.10 26.23 0.51
CA ASN A 2 7.86 24.98 0.69
C ASN A 2 8.45 24.82 2.10
N GLU A 3 9.00 25.87 2.70
CA GLU A 3 9.67 25.78 4.01
C GLU A 3 8.76 25.31 5.14
N MET A 4 7.51 25.79 5.20
CA MET A 4 6.55 25.36 6.23
C MET A 4 6.15 23.88 6.06
N ARG A 5 6.10 23.39 4.82
CA ARG A 5 5.79 21.98 4.52
C ARG A 5 6.96 21.07 4.87
N SER A 6 8.20 21.51 4.63
CA SER A 6 9.40 20.80 5.09
C SER A 6 9.46 20.79 6.61
N ALA A 7 9.29 21.93 7.28
CA ALA A 7 9.32 22.01 8.74
C ALA A 7 8.25 21.13 9.42
N ALA A 8 7.04 21.02 8.85
CA ALA A 8 6.01 20.13 9.37
C ALA A 8 6.38 18.64 9.23
N ARG A 9 6.99 18.27 8.10
CA ARG A 9 7.51 16.92 7.88
C ARG A 9 8.63 16.61 8.87
N ASP A 10 9.59 17.52 9.02
CA ASP A 10 10.77 17.30 9.86
C ASP A 10 10.37 17.17 11.34
N LYS A 11 9.44 18.01 11.82
CA LYS A 11 8.81 17.82 13.15
C LYS A 11 8.13 16.46 13.32
N THR A 12 7.47 15.97 12.26
CA THR A 12 6.83 14.65 12.31
C THR A 12 7.90 13.54 12.41
N ILE A 13 9.01 13.68 11.68
CA ILE A 13 10.14 12.75 11.75
C ILE A 13 10.75 12.78 13.15
N GLU A 14 11.03 13.96 13.71
CA GLU A 14 11.56 14.12 15.08
C GLU A 14 10.69 13.40 16.11
N LEU A 15 9.37 13.51 16.01
CA LEU A 15 8.43 12.80 16.90
C LEU A 15 8.47 11.29 16.74
N LEU A 16 8.75 10.79 15.53
CA LEU A 16 8.84 9.36 15.22
C LEU A 16 10.22 8.77 15.49
N MET A 17 11.27 9.59 15.64
CA MET A 17 12.66 9.12 15.69
C MET A 17 12.90 8.07 16.76
N SER A 18 12.40 8.27 17.99
CA SER A 18 12.56 7.27 19.06
C SER A 18 12.00 5.90 18.70
N ARG A 19 10.92 5.84 17.92
CA ARG A 19 10.32 4.59 17.44
C ARG A 19 11.11 4.00 16.28
N LEU A 20 11.59 4.84 15.37
CA LEU A 20 12.43 4.41 14.25
C LEU A 20 13.75 3.83 14.74
N GLU A 21 14.38 4.44 15.75
CA GLU A 21 15.58 3.92 16.41
C GLU A 21 15.34 2.58 17.10
N THR A 22 14.20 2.43 17.80
CA THR A 22 13.81 1.15 18.41
C THR A 22 13.63 0.03 17.38
N LEU A 23 13.32 0.39 16.13
CA LEU A 23 13.12 -0.55 15.03
C LEU A 23 14.39 -0.76 14.18
N ASP A 24 15.53 -0.23 14.60
CA ASP A 24 16.78 -0.23 13.84
C ASP A 24 16.57 0.29 12.39
N ALA A 25 15.71 1.29 12.24
CA ALA A 25 15.33 1.81 10.95
C ALA A 25 16.50 2.51 10.25
N ILE A 26 16.71 2.22 8.98
CA ILE A 26 17.77 2.82 8.15
C ILE A 26 17.15 3.91 7.28
N GLN A 27 17.58 5.16 7.48
CA GLN A 27 17.18 6.25 6.59
C GLN A 27 17.89 6.11 5.24
N PHE A 28 17.14 6.05 4.15
CA PHE A 28 17.69 5.94 2.79
C PHE A 28 17.25 7.10 1.87
N GLY A 29 16.41 8.01 2.38
CA GLY A 29 15.94 9.17 1.64
C GLY A 29 15.36 10.25 2.55
N ASP A 30 14.97 11.37 1.95
CA ASP A 30 14.42 12.51 2.66
C ASP A 30 13.01 12.20 3.21
N GLY A 31 12.96 11.82 4.49
CA GLY A 31 11.76 11.33 5.16
C GLY A 31 11.39 9.87 4.85
N SER A 32 12.32 9.08 4.30
CA SER A 32 12.10 7.67 3.96
C SER A 32 13.04 6.75 4.72
N PHE A 33 12.47 5.73 5.38
CA PHE A 33 13.14 4.81 6.28
C PHE A 33 12.80 3.37 5.91
N ALA A 34 13.79 2.49 5.96
CA ALA A 34 13.63 1.06 5.77
C ALA A 34 13.70 0.36 7.13
N VAL A 35 12.76 -0.56 7.38
CA VAL A 35 12.69 -1.36 8.61
C VAL A 35 12.69 -2.83 8.23
N LEU A 36 13.64 -3.60 8.77
CA LEU A 36 13.72 -5.04 8.55
C LEU A 36 12.66 -5.74 9.41
N GLN A 37 11.91 -6.65 8.81
CA GLN A 37 10.90 -7.44 9.49
C GLN A 37 11.12 -8.93 9.20
N MET A 38 10.83 -9.75 10.20
CA MET A 38 10.80 -11.21 10.07
C MET A 38 9.35 -11.65 9.88
N VAL A 39 9.03 -12.22 8.72
CA VAL A 39 7.70 -12.79 8.42
C VAL A 39 7.89 -14.21 7.91
N ASP A 40 7.28 -15.18 8.57
CA ASP A 40 7.37 -16.61 8.21
C ASP A 40 8.81 -17.13 8.00
N GLY A 41 9.75 -16.62 8.81
CA GLY A 41 11.16 -17.00 8.75
C GLY A 41 11.95 -16.33 7.63
N GLN A 42 11.36 -15.37 6.91
CA GLN A 42 12.02 -14.58 5.86
C GLN A 42 12.22 -13.14 6.31
N GLU A 43 13.39 -12.61 5.97
CA GLU A 43 13.73 -11.19 6.10
C GLU A 43 13.10 -10.38 4.97
N ILE A 44 12.28 -9.39 5.33
CA ILE A 44 11.61 -8.49 4.39
C ILE A 44 11.85 -7.05 4.83
N TRP A 45 12.37 -6.23 3.94
CA TRP A 45 12.46 -4.79 4.13
C TRP A 45 11.11 -4.13 3.88
N THR A 46 10.68 -3.31 4.84
CA THR A 46 9.47 -2.49 4.73
C THR A 46 9.86 -1.02 4.70
N GLU A 47 9.12 -0.21 3.94
CA GLU A 47 9.38 1.23 3.80
C GLU A 47 8.35 2.04 4.61
N ILE A 48 8.84 3.02 5.37
CA ILE A 48 8.05 4.10 5.97
C ILE A 48 8.47 5.41 5.31
N SER A 49 7.50 6.14 4.77
CA SER A 49 7.73 7.40 4.05
C SER A 49 6.84 8.52 4.60
N VAL A 50 7.46 9.55 5.18
CA VAL A 50 6.80 10.73 5.74
C VAL A 50 6.76 11.83 4.69
N LYS A 51 5.55 12.20 4.24
CA LYS A 51 5.34 13.22 3.20
C LYS A 51 4.39 14.29 3.68
N SER A 52 4.78 15.55 3.53
CA SER A 52 3.86 16.66 3.76
C SER A 52 2.88 16.79 2.58
N LYS A 53 1.61 17.05 2.89
CA LYS A 53 0.56 17.29 1.88
C LYS A 53 0.17 18.77 1.86
N SER A 54 -0.53 19.20 0.80
CA SER A 54 -1.02 20.58 0.73
C SER A 54 -2.18 20.75 1.70
N TRP A 55 -2.14 21.79 2.53
CA TRP A 55 -3.20 22.13 3.48
C TRP A 55 -4.19 23.17 2.91
N LYS A 56 -3.90 23.71 1.73
CA LYS A 56 -4.80 24.59 0.98
C LYS A 56 -5.07 24.03 -0.40
N PRO A 57 -6.24 24.35 -0.98
CA PRO A 57 -6.46 24.14 -2.40
C PRO A 57 -5.46 24.96 -3.22
N THR A 58 -5.04 24.37 -4.33
CA THR A 58 -4.23 24.98 -5.38
C THR A 58 -5.05 25.07 -6.67
N LYS A 59 -4.49 25.64 -7.74
CA LYS A 59 -5.16 25.66 -9.06
C LYS A 59 -5.41 24.27 -9.65
N VAL A 60 -4.69 23.25 -9.19
CA VAL A 60 -4.66 21.90 -9.80
C VAL A 60 -5.06 20.79 -8.82
N SER A 61 -5.29 21.11 -7.55
CA SER A 61 -5.62 20.11 -6.53
C SER A 61 -6.30 20.75 -5.33
N ASP A 62 -7.25 20.04 -4.72
CA ASP A 62 -7.82 20.43 -3.44
C ASP A 62 -6.81 20.30 -2.29
N ALA A 63 -7.18 20.83 -1.12
CA ALA A 63 -6.45 20.55 0.11
C ALA A 63 -6.53 19.05 0.43
N PHE A 64 -5.46 18.52 1.04
CA PHE A 64 -5.47 17.15 1.51
C PHE A 64 -6.38 16.98 2.71
N ASP A 65 -7.36 16.11 2.57
CA ASP A 65 -8.27 15.69 3.62
C ASP A 65 -7.92 14.24 4.04
N PRO A 66 -7.39 14.03 5.26
CA PRO A 66 -7.00 12.70 5.72
C PRO A 66 -8.19 11.75 5.89
N GLU A 67 -9.39 12.25 6.25
CA GLU A 67 -10.58 11.41 6.45
C GLU A 67 -11.11 10.92 5.10
N LYS A 68 -11.20 11.82 4.12
CA LYS A 68 -11.55 11.45 2.75
C LYS A 68 -10.54 10.45 2.17
N ALA A 69 -9.23 10.73 2.31
CA ALA A 69 -8.19 9.83 1.82
C ALA A 69 -8.25 8.44 2.46
N ALA A 70 -8.53 8.36 3.77
CA ALA A 70 -8.71 7.08 4.46
C ALA A 70 -9.94 6.31 3.96
N LYS A 71 -11.07 7.00 3.77
CA LYS A 71 -12.30 6.39 3.24
C LYS A 71 -12.13 5.87 1.81
N ASP A 72 -11.51 6.67 0.95
CA ASP A 72 -11.22 6.29 -0.43
C ASP A 72 -10.32 5.04 -0.46
N TRP A 73 -9.27 5.02 0.36
CA TRP A 73 -8.37 3.85 0.46
C TRP A 73 -9.09 2.57 0.94
N GLN A 74 -9.93 2.66 1.96
CA GLN A 74 -10.70 1.50 2.44
C GLN A 74 -11.65 0.97 1.37
N THR A 75 -12.27 1.87 0.60
CA THR A 75 -13.16 1.52 -0.51
C THR A 75 -12.39 0.79 -1.61
N GLU A 76 -11.25 1.35 -2.04
CA GLU A 76 -10.38 0.70 -3.03
C GLU A 76 -9.88 -0.68 -2.56
N LYS A 77 -9.51 -0.79 -1.28
CA LYS A 77 -9.05 -2.04 -0.69
C LYS A 77 -10.14 -3.11 -0.75
N ALA A 78 -11.39 -2.75 -0.43
CA ALA A 78 -12.53 -3.66 -0.52
C ALA A 78 -12.79 -4.09 -1.98
N MET A 79 -12.79 -3.15 -2.93
CA MET A 79 -12.97 -3.46 -4.35
C MET A 79 -11.88 -4.40 -4.89
N LYS A 80 -10.61 -4.17 -4.54
CA LYS A 80 -9.50 -5.04 -4.97
C LYS A 80 -9.60 -6.44 -4.37
N ALA A 81 -10.10 -6.57 -3.13
CA ALA A 81 -10.33 -7.87 -2.52
C ALA A 81 -11.42 -8.66 -3.26
N GLU A 82 -12.52 -7.99 -3.63
CA GLU A 82 -13.62 -8.58 -4.40
C GLU A 82 -13.19 -8.96 -5.83
N GLU A 83 -12.41 -8.11 -6.50
CA GLU A 83 -11.87 -8.41 -7.83
C GLU A 83 -10.94 -9.63 -7.79
N LYS A 84 -10.09 -9.74 -6.77
CA LYS A 84 -9.21 -10.91 -6.58
C LYS A 84 -10.02 -12.19 -6.34
N ALA A 85 -11.09 -12.11 -5.54
CA ALA A 85 -11.97 -13.25 -5.27
C ALA A 85 -12.75 -13.68 -6.54
N THR A 86 -13.23 -12.72 -7.33
CA THR A 86 -13.93 -12.99 -8.59
C THR A 86 -13.00 -13.65 -9.61
N LYS A 87 -11.78 -13.11 -9.80
CA LYS A 87 -10.78 -13.70 -10.69
C LYS A 87 -10.37 -15.11 -10.25
N ALA A 88 -10.32 -15.39 -8.94
CA ALA A 88 -10.06 -16.75 -8.45
C ALA A 88 -11.18 -17.72 -8.84
N LYS A 89 -12.44 -17.34 -8.62
CA LYS A 89 -13.61 -18.14 -9.02
C LYS A 89 -13.70 -18.37 -10.53
N GLU A 90 -13.39 -17.36 -11.34
CA GLU A 90 -13.36 -17.49 -12.80
C GLU A 90 -12.26 -18.45 -13.27
N LYS A 91 -11.07 -18.38 -12.65
CA LYS A 91 -9.98 -19.33 -12.93
C LYS A 91 -10.39 -20.76 -12.59
N GLU A 92 -11.01 -21.00 -11.44
CA GLU A 92 -11.50 -22.33 -11.05
C GLU A 92 -12.54 -22.87 -12.03
N LYS A 93 -13.54 -22.06 -12.40
CA LYS A 93 -14.55 -22.43 -13.40
C LYS A 93 -13.93 -22.75 -14.75
N LYS A 94 -12.93 -21.97 -15.19
CA LYS A 94 -12.21 -22.22 -16.44
C LYS A 94 -11.46 -23.56 -16.39
N ILE A 95 -10.74 -23.84 -15.30
CA ILE A 95 -10.01 -25.10 -15.11
C ILE A 95 -10.98 -26.29 -15.16
N ALA A 96 -12.12 -26.21 -14.46
CA ALA A 96 -13.13 -27.25 -14.47
C ALA A 96 -13.71 -27.49 -15.87
N ARG A 97 -14.03 -26.42 -16.60
CA ARG A 97 -14.55 -26.51 -17.99
C ARG A 97 -13.52 -27.11 -18.95
N ASP A 98 -12.25 -26.72 -18.83
CA ASP A 98 -11.17 -27.24 -19.66
C ASP A 98 -10.90 -28.74 -19.36
N ALA A 99 -11.01 -29.16 -18.10
CA ALA A 99 -10.92 -30.56 -17.71
C ALA A 99 -12.08 -31.40 -18.28
N GLU A 100 -13.32 -30.90 -18.18
CA GLU A 100 -14.50 -31.57 -18.74
C GLU A 100 -14.43 -31.71 -20.27
N ARG A 101 -13.96 -30.66 -20.96
CA ARG A 101 -13.76 -30.70 -22.42
C ARG A 101 -12.72 -31.75 -22.82
N ARG A 102 -11.58 -31.79 -22.14
CA ARG A 102 -10.51 -32.79 -22.42
C ARG A 102 -10.95 -34.22 -22.13
N ALA A 103 -11.83 -34.44 -21.15
CA ALA A 103 -12.38 -35.76 -20.87
C ALA A 103 -13.28 -36.23 -22.02
N LYS A 104 -14.19 -35.36 -22.49
CA LYS A 104 -15.08 -35.67 -23.63
C LYS A 104 -14.34 -35.89 -24.95
N GLU A 105 -13.25 -35.15 -25.20
CA GLU A 105 -12.40 -35.33 -26.39
C GLU A 105 -11.58 -36.64 -26.37
N LYS A 106 -11.42 -37.31 -25.21
CA LYS A 106 -10.72 -38.60 -25.11
C LYS A 106 -11.66 -39.81 -25.21
N GLU A 107 -12.96 -39.61 -24.97
CA GLU A 107 -14.00 -40.65 -25.06
C GLU A 107 -14.68 -40.71 -26.44
N ALA A 108 -14.42 -39.71 -27.31
CA ALA A 108 -14.89 -39.64 -28.69
C ALA A 108 -13.81 -40.12 -29.67
#